data_AF-A0A959GK10-F1
#
_entry.id   AF-A0A959GK10-F1
#
_cell.length_a   1.000
_cell.length_b   1.000
_cell.length_c   1.000
_cell.angle_alpha   90.00
_cell.angle_beta   90.00
_cell.angle_gamma   90.00
#
_symmetry.space_group_name_H-M   'P 1'
#
loop_
_entity.id
_entity.type
_entity.pdbx_description
1 polymer ?
#
loop_
_entity_poly.entity_id
_entity_poly.type
_entity_poly.pdbx_seq_one_letter_code
_entity_poly.pdbx_strand_id
1 'polypeptide(L)'
;FPEQDEVEGVIGDPNPDWQGALTSGFRYKNFTLSVLFETYQGADIYAGTKSVLYDLGRWEDSGNEVTATRNYVDYDGNIINIGETFRGNVYDFGAGPVALTESWYNGDGGFFSNGNDELYIEDGSWTRLRELSLSYRLASPWLKRRTGLSSIELTATGRNLVLWTEFEGNDPDTNLSGISVARGIEYFNNPGTKSYVFSLLLNF
;
A
#
# COMPACT_ATOMS: atom_id res chain seq x y z
N PHE A 1 -28.01 -1.28 4.42
CA PHE A 1 -26.78 -0.83 3.76
C PHE A 1 -26.33 0.45 4.45
N PRO A 2 -25.03 0.80 4.43
CA PRO A 2 -24.62 2.12 4.90
C PRO A 2 -25.25 3.18 3.99
N GLU A 3 -25.80 4.21 4.61
CA GLU A 3 -26.40 5.37 3.94
C GLU A 3 -25.49 6.56 4.17
N GLN A 4 -25.37 7.42 3.15
CA GLN A 4 -24.56 8.63 3.25
C GLN A 4 -25.19 9.58 4.28
N ASP A 5 -24.36 10.15 5.17
CA ASP A 5 -24.82 11.21 6.06
C ASP A 5 -25.19 12.46 5.25
N GLU A 6 -26.27 13.14 5.65
CA GLU A 6 -26.68 14.41 5.04
C GLU A 6 -25.68 15.55 5.35
N VAL A 7 -24.83 15.36 6.36
CA VAL A 7 -23.82 16.33 6.80
C VAL A 7 -22.42 15.75 6.61
N GLU A 8 -21.56 16.51 5.92
CA GLU A 8 -20.15 16.14 5.78
C GLU A 8 -19.43 16.14 7.15
N GLY A 9 -18.76 15.03 7.44
CA GLY A 9 -17.97 14.81 8.64
C GLY A 9 -16.50 14.48 8.34
N VAL A 10 -15.68 14.43 9.40
CA VAL A 10 -14.31 13.92 9.29
C VAL A 10 -14.36 12.40 9.39
N ILE A 11 -13.94 11.73 8.32
CA ILE A 11 -13.96 10.26 8.20
C ILE A 11 -12.59 9.59 8.37
N GLY A 12 -11.52 10.37 8.53
CA GLY A 12 -10.16 9.87 8.78
C GLY A 12 -9.13 10.98 8.98
N ASP A 13 -7.96 10.62 9.50
CA ASP A 13 -6.80 11.50 9.66
C ASP A 13 -5.56 10.93 8.95
N PRO A 14 -5.04 11.57 7.87
CA PRO A 14 -3.86 11.06 7.17
C PRO A 14 -2.53 11.34 7.88
N ASN A 15 -2.54 12.07 8.99
CA ASN A 15 -1.36 12.30 9.80
C ASN A 15 -1.07 11.06 10.64
N PRO A 16 0.22 10.66 10.78
CA PRO A 16 0.53 9.49 11.57
C PRO A 16 0.47 9.84 13.06
N ASP A 17 0.03 8.90 13.88
CA ASP A 17 0.25 8.95 15.32
C ASP A 17 1.75 9.01 15.63
N TRP A 18 2.53 8.22 14.89
CA TRP A 18 3.99 8.28 14.96
C TRP A 18 4.66 7.77 13.69
N GLN A 19 5.89 8.23 13.48
CA GLN A 19 6.77 7.77 12.42
C GLN A 19 8.19 7.59 12.97
N GLY A 20 8.94 6.68 12.36
CA GLY A 20 10.27 6.35 12.84
C GLY A 20 11.16 5.71 11.80
N ALA A 21 12.46 5.73 12.08
CA ALA A 21 13.45 5.05 11.26
C ALA A 21 14.46 4.32 12.15
N LEU A 22 14.83 3.11 11.73
CA LEU A 22 15.88 2.32 12.35
C LEU A 22 16.98 2.07 11.34
N THR A 23 18.16 2.63 11.62
CA THR A 23 19.37 2.42 10.83
C THR A 23 20.35 1.54 11.58
N SER A 24 20.85 0.49 10.93
CA SER A 24 21.87 -0.41 11.47
C SER A 24 23.06 -0.51 10.53
N GLY A 25 24.27 -0.39 11.09
CA GLY A 25 25.53 -0.51 10.34
C GLY A 25 26.43 -1.58 10.96
N PHE A 26 26.78 -2.59 10.18
CA PHE A 26 27.69 -3.66 10.58
C PHE A 26 28.97 -3.58 9.76
N ARG A 27 30.12 -3.70 10.43
CA ARG A 27 31.42 -3.75 9.76
C ARG A 27 32.17 -4.98 10.19
N TYR A 28 32.62 -5.75 9.22
CA TYR A 28 33.48 -6.91 9.44
C TYR A 28 34.61 -6.94 8.42
N LYS A 29 35.85 -6.75 8.89
CA LYS A 29 37.02 -6.59 8.03
C LYS A 29 36.77 -5.51 6.97
N ASN A 30 36.81 -5.91 5.70
CA ASN A 30 36.64 -5.06 4.54
C ASN A 30 35.17 -4.96 4.07
N PHE A 31 34.24 -5.64 4.76
CA PHE A 31 32.82 -5.59 4.46
C PHE A 31 32.11 -4.58 5.36
N THR A 32 31.22 -3.79 4.76
CA THR A 32 30.25 -2.95 5.47
C THR A 32 28.85 -3.30 4.98
N LEU A 33 27.94 -3.57 5.91
CA LEU A 33 26.52 -3.78 5.65
C LEU A 33 25.75 -2.65 6.33
N SER A 34 24.88 -1.99 5.59
CA SER A 34 23.97 -0.96 6.10
C SER A 34 22.53 -1.34 5.82
N VAL A 35 21.66 -1.18 6.81
CA VAL A 35 20.23 -1.50 6.71
C VAL A 35 19.45 -0.29 7.23
N LEU A 36 18.40 0.10 6.51
CA LEU A 36 17.46 1.16 6.90
C LEU A 36 16.03 0.62 6.83
N PHE A 37 15.36 0.63 7.98
CA PHE A 37 13.92 0.48 8.07
C PHE A 37 13.27 1.82 8.36
N GLU A 38 12.09 2.04 7.79
CA GLU A 38 11.24 3.19 8.08
C GLU A 38 9.81 2.73 8.35
N THR A 39 9.07 3.52 9.11
CA THR A 39 7.67 3.24 9.41
C THR A 39 6.86 4.51 9.64
N TYR A 40 5.58 4.43 9.32
CA TYR A 40 4.55 5.46 9.43
C TYR A 40 3.27 4.75 9.91
N GLN A 41 2.70 5.17 11.04
CA GLN A 41 1.71 4.38 11.76
C GLN A 41 0.56 5.25 12.25
N GLY A 42 -0.66 4.72 12.17
CA GLY A 42 -1.90 5.35 12.66
C GLY A 42 -2.49 6.40 11.70
N ALA A 43 -2.22 6.29 10.40
CA ALA A 43 -2.76 7.22 9.42
C ALA A 43 -3.85 6.56 8.60
N ASP A 44 -4.90 7.31 8.31
CA ASP A 44 -6.00 6.89 7.45
C ASP A 44 -5.77 7.39 6.02
N ILE A 45 -5.93 6.48 5.05
CA ILE A 45 -5.78 6.80 3.63
C ILE A 45 -7.04 6.39 2.88
N TYR A 46 -7.54 7.32 2.08
CA TYR A 46 -8.61 7.05 1.13
C TYR A 46 -8.09 6.26 -0.07
N ALA A 47 -8.58 5.03 -0.23
CA ALA A 47 -8.29 4.09 -1.33
C ALA A 47 -9.21 4.36 -2.53
N GLY A 48 -9.07 5.53 -3.15
CA GLY A 48 -9.90 5.95 -4.27
C GLY A 48 -9.69 5.15 -5.57
N THR A 49 -8.53 4.52 -5.78
CA THR A 49 -8.40 3.57 -6.89
C THR A 49 -9.25 2.33 -6.68
N LYS A 50 -9.32 1.83 -5.45
CA LYS A 50 -10.16 0.67 -5.09
C LYS A 50 -11.63 0.99 -5.36
N SER A 51 -12.12 2.16 -4.94
CA SER A 51 -13.51 2.57 -5.18
C SER A 51 -13.87 2.60 -6.67
N VAL A 52 -13.00 3.17 -7.51
CA VAL A 52 -13.19 3.15 -8.98
C VAL A 52 -13.12 1.75 -9.56
N LEU A 53 -12.22 0.89 -9.06
CA LEU A 53 -12.10 -0.48 -9.56
C LEU A 53 -13.28 -1.35 -9.16
N TYR A 54 -13.99 -1.06 -8.08
CA TYR A 54 -15.26 -1.71 -7.74
C TYR A 54 -16.36 -1.38 -8.75
N ASP A 55 -16.58 -0.11 -9.08
CA ASP A 55 -17.54 0.29 -10.14
C ASP A 55 -17.24 -0.42 -11.46
N LEU A 56 -15.96 -0.55 -11.80
CA LEU A 56 -15.54 -1.18 -13.05
C LEU A 56 -15.60 -2.71 -13.01
N GLY A 57 -15.89 -3.33 -11.87
CA GLY A 57 -15.83 -4.79 -11.69
C GLY A 57 -14.41 -5.36 -11.92
N ARG A 58 -13.39 -4.59 -11.50
CA ARG A 58 -11.96 -4.90 -11.70
C ARG A 58 -11.20 -5.11 -10.41
N TRP A 59 -11.77 -4.76 -9.27
CA TRP A 59 -11.23 -5.13 -7.97
C TRP A 59 -11.37 -6.64 -7.75
N GLU A 60 -10.43 -7.26 -7.02
CA GLU A 60 -10.27 -8.73 -7.00
C GLU A 60 -11.55 -9.47 -6.59
N ASP A 61 -12.25 -9.00 -5.57
CA ASP A 61 -13.44 -9.63 -5.00
C ASP A 61 -14.76 -9.29 -5.74
N SER A 62 -14.76 -8.31 -6.65
CA SER A 62 -15.96 -7.91 -7.41
C SER A 62 -16.44 -9.02 -8.36
N GLY A 63 -15.56 -9.96 -8.70
CA GLY A 63 -15.84 -11.11 -9.56
C GLY A 63 -16.30 -12.37 -8.83
N ASN A 64 -16.45 -12.34 -7.51
CA ASN A 64 -16.83 -13.53 -6.72
C ASN A 64 -18.24 -14.02 -7.06
N GLU A 65 -18.46 -15.34 -6.95
CA GLU A 65 -19.79 -15.96 -7.03
C GLU A 65 -20.07 -16.66 -5.69
N VAL A 66 -21.18 -16.28 -5.05
CA VAL A 66 -21.56 -16.78 -3.73
C VAL A 66 -22.89 -17.53 -3.85
N THR A 67 -22.93 -18.76 -3.35
CA THR A 67 -24.18 -19.48 -3.11
C THR A 67 -24.72 -19.10 -1.73
N ALA A 68 -25.93 -18.55 -1.71
CA ALA A 68 -26.58 -18.04 -0.52
C ALA A 68 -26.83 -19.15 0.51
N THR A 69 -26.24 -19.02 1.70
CA THR A 69 -26.42 -19.98 2.82
C THR A 69 -27.64 -19.68 3.69
N ARG A 70 -28.28 -18.53 3.46
CA ARG A 70 -29.54 -18.05 4.04
C ARG A 70 -30.16 -17.06 3.07
N ASN A 71 -31.35 -16.57 3.39
CA ASN A 71 -31.90 -15.44 2.65
C ASN A 71 -31.07 -14.19 2.93
N TYR A 72 -30.64 -13.52 1.86
CA TYR A 72 -29.97 -12.22 1.91
C TYR A 72 -30.85 -11.17 1.24
N VAL A 73 -30.70 -9.92 1.66
CA VAL A 73 -31.30 -8.77 1.00
C VAL A 73 -30.20 -8.08 0.19
N ASP A 74 -30.47 -7.79 -1.07
CA ASP A 74 -29.60 -6.97 -1.92
C ASP A 74 -29.89 -5.47 -1.74
N TYR A 75 -29.09 -4.62 -2.37
CA TYR A 75 -29.22 -3.17 -2.24
C TYR A 75 -30.57 -2.62 -2.71
N ASP A 76 -31.14 -3.22 -3.75
CA ASP A 76 -32.44 -2.84 -4.32
C ASP A 76 -33.64 -3.33 -3.47
N GLY A 77 -33.37 -4.06 -2.38
CA GLY A 77 -34.37 -4.61 -1.47
C GLY A 77 -34.95 -5.96 -1.91
N ASN A 78 -34.38 -6.60 -2.93
CA ASN A 78 -34.77 -7.94 -3.34
C ASN A 78 -34.21 -9.00 -2.38
N ILE A 79 -34.92 -10.11 -2.26
CA ILE A 79 -34.48 -11.26 -1.48
C ILE A 79 -33.78 -12.25 -2.41
N ILE A 80 -32.53 -12.56 -2.12
CA ILE A 80 -31.79 -13.70 -2.67
C ILE A 80 -32.04 -14.89 -1.73
N ASN A 81 -32.69 -15.93 -2.22
CA ASN A 81 -33.09 -17.08 -1.41
C ASN A 81 -31.91 -18.01 -1.15
N ILE A 82 -32.00 -18.75 -0.03
CA ILE A 82 -31.07 -19.84 0.26
C ILE A 82 -30.92 -20.81 -0.93
N GLY A 83 -29.68 -21.11 -1.29
CA GLY A 83 -29.32 -21.98 -2.41
C GLY A 83 -29.21 -21.28 -3.77
N GLU A 84 -29.64 -20.02 -3.90
CA GLU A 84 -29.39 -19.22 -5.11
C GLU A 84 -27.93 -18.77 -5.15
N THR A 85 -27.35 -18.74 -6.34
CA THR A 85 -26.01 -18.19 -6.57
C THR A 85 -26.12 -16.82 -7.21
N PHE A 86 -25.36 -15.86 -6.69
CA PHE A 86 -25.25 -14.51 -7.24
C PHE A 86 -23.78 -14.09 -7.36
N ARG A 87 -23.51 -13.14 -8.24
CA ARG A 87 -22.21 -12.48 -8.34
C ARG A 87 -22.12 -11.36 -7.32
N GLY A 88 -21.03 -11.34 -6.56
CA GLY A 88 -20.77 -10.35 -5.54
C GLY A 88 -20.27 -10.98 -4.25
N ASN A 89 -20.45 -10.26 -3.15
CA ASN A 89 -19.96 -10.64 -1.83
C ASN A 89 -21.08 -10.62 -0.79
N VAL A 90 -20.84 -11.26 0.36
CA VAL A 90 -21.70 -11.10 1.54
C VAL A 90 -20.91 -10.33 2.58
N TYR A 91 -21.48 -9.24 3.07
CA TYR A 91 -20.83 -8.39 4.07
C TYR A 91 -21.82 -7.95 5.14
N ASP A 92 -21.34 -7.80 6.38
CA ASP A 92 -22.13 -7.33 7.53
C ASP A 92 -21.60 -5.98 8.00
N PHE A 93 -22.39 -4.92 7.77
CA PHE A 93 -22.08 -3.56 8.22
C PHE A 93 -22.50 -3.29 9.68
N GLY A 94 -22.88 -4.32 10.43
CA GLY A 94 -23.30 -4.23 11.85
C GLY A 94 -24.79 -4.45 12.08
N ALA A 95 -25.61 -4.49 11.03
CA ALA A 95 -27.05 -4.75 11.09
C ALA A 95 -27.45 -6.15 10.57
N GLY A 96 -26.46 -7.02 10.37
CA GLY A 96 -26.63 -8.32 9.74
C GLY A 96 -26.11 -8.31 8.30
N PRO A 97 -25.81 -9.51 7.77
CA PRO A 97 -25.17 -9.63 6.47
C PRO A 97 -26.15 -9.42 5.33
N VAL A 98 -25.67 -8.70 4.34
CA VAL A 98 -26.37 -8.34 3.10
C VAL A 98 -25.56 -8.82 1.90
N ALA A 99 -26.24 -8.94 0.75
CA ALA A 99 -25.59 -9.27 -0.51
C ALA A 99 -25.12 -7.99 -1.21
N LEU A 100 -23.81 -7.87 -1.42
CA LEU A 100 -23.19 -6.82 -2.22
C LEU A 100 -23.14 -7.28 -3.68
N THR A 101 -24.20 -6.98 -4.42
CA THR A 101 -24.32 -7.28 -5.85
C THR A 101 -23.74 -6.15 -6.71
N GLU A 102 -23.73 -6.33 -8.03
CA GLU A 102 -23.35 -5.27 -8.97
C GLU A 102 -24.11 -3.95 -8.77
N SER A 103 -25.39 -3.99 -8.37
CA SER A 103 -26.16 -2.76 -8.10
C SER A 103 -25.65 -1.99 -6.88
N TRP A 104 -25.12 -2.68 -5.87
CA TRP A 104 -24.45 -2.03 -4.74
C TRP A 104 -23.17 -1.31 -5.18
N TYR A 105 -22.30 -2.01 -5.92
CA TYR A 105 -21.01 -1.46 -6.35
C TYR A 105 -21.15 -0.31 -7.36
N ASN A 106 -22.23 -0.30 -8.16
CA ASN A 106 -22.56 0.81 -9.05
C ASN A 106 -23.46 1.88 -8.39
N GLY A 107 -23.79 1.73 -7.10
CA GLY A 107 -24.63 2.61 -6.30
C GLY A 107 -23.85 3.23 -5.14
N ASP A 108 -24.39 3.14 -3.94
CA ASP A 108 -23.77 3.72 -2.73
C ASP A 108 -22.45 3.06 -2.32
N GLY A 109 -22.17 1.88 -2.86
CA GLY A 109 -20.88 1.21 -2.73
C GLY A 109 -19.85 1.66 -3.76
N GLY A 110 -20.18 2.52 -4.71
CA GLY A 110 -19.31 2.93 -5.82
C GLY A 110 -18.75 4.35 -5.69
N PHE A 111 -17.82 4.69 -6.56
CA PHE A 111 -17.26 6.03 -6.71
C PHE A 111 -18.13 6.92 -7.61
N PHE A 112 -18.60 6.42 -8.76
CA PHE A 112 -19.26 7.26 -9.78
C PHE A 112 -20.71 7.65 -9.48
N SER A 113 -21.33 7.02 -8.48
CA SER A 113 -22.74 7.22 -8.13
C SER A 113 -22.94 8.03 -6.85
N ASN A 114 -21.93 8.81 -6.44
CA ASN A 114 -21.86 9.50 -5.14
C ASN A 114 -21.94 8.54 -3.95
N GLY A 115 -21.26 7.39 -4.03
CA GLY A 115 -21.25 6.44 -2.93
C GLY A 115 -20.45 6.91 -1.72
N ASN A 116 -20.46 6.07 -0.69
CA ASN A 116 -19.94 6.41 0.62
C ASN A 116 -18.41 6.33 0.65
N ASP A 117 -17.74 7.48 0.74
CA ASP A 117 -16.27 7.56 0.81
C ASP A 117 -15.68 6.86 2.05
N GLU A 118 -16.42 6.83 3.16
CA GLU A 118 -16.00 6.18 4.41
C GLU A 118 -15.72 4.67 4.22
N LEU A 119 -16.35 4.03 3.23
CA LEU A 119 -16.10 2.62 2.89
C LEU A 119 -14.69 2.36 2.37
N TYR A 120 -14.00 3.42 1.95
CA TYR A 120 -12.70 3.38 1.32
C TYR A 120 -11.62 4.05 2.15
N ILE A 121 -11.92 4.41 3.39
CA ILE A 121 -10.91 4.83 4.36
C ILE A 121 -10.26 3.57 4.94
N GLU A 122 -8.97 3.42 4.70
CA GLU A 122 -8.19 2.26 5.12
C GLU A 122 -7.01 2.67 6.01
N ASP A 123 -6.55 1.74 6.84
CA ASP A 123 -5.32 1.91 7.61
C ASP A 123 -4.11 2.01 6.67
N GLY A 124 -3.60 3.24 6.55
CA GLY A 124 -2.40 3.59 5.80
C GLY A 124 -1.11 3.33 6.56
N SER A 125 -1.13 2.57 7.65
CA SER A 125 0.06 2.19 8.38
C SER A 125 0.98 1.30 7.56
N TRP A 126 2.28 1.58 7.61
CA TRP A 126 3.27 0.79 6.90
C TRP A 126 4.64 0.76 7.58
N THR A 127 5.38 -0.31 7.29
CA THR A 127 6.81 -0.45 7.55
C THR A 127 7.51 -0.84 6.26
N ARG A 128 8.69 -0.27 5.99
CA ARG A 128 9.45 -0.55 4.77
C ARG A 128 10.91 -0.82 5.06
N LEU A 129 11.46 -1.87 4.44
CA LEU A 129 12.90 -2.02 4.26
C LEU A 129 13.35 -1.05 3.17
N ARG A 130 13.66 0.18 3.59
CA ARG A 130 13.95 1.30 2.69
C ARG A 130 15.27 1.13 1.98
N GLU A 131 16.31 0.66 2.68
CA GLU A 131 17.63 0.43 2.08
C GLU A 131 18.34 -0.77 2.69
N LEU A 132 19.00 -1.56 1.84
CA LEU A 132 19.96 -2.59 2.22
C LEU A 132 21.19 -2.43 1.32
N SER A 133 22.35 -2.12 1.91
CA SER A 133 23.57 -1.87 1.17
C SER A 133 24.72 -2.72 1.70
N LEU A 134 25.40 -3.42 0.79
CA LEU A 134 26.61 -4.18 1.08
C LEU A 134 27.78 -3.61 0.28
N SER A 135 28.83 -3.24 0.99
CA SER A 135 30.06 -2.69 0.42
C SER A 135 31.26 -3.55 0.77
N TYR A 136 32.17 -3.73 -0.19
CA TYR A 136 33.47 -4.35 0.01
C TYR A 136 34.58 -3.42 -0.44
N ARG A 137 35.50 -3.10 0.48
CA ARG A 137 36.65 -2.23 0.21
C ARG A 137 37.95 -3.02 0.10
N LEU A 138 38.54 -3.04 -1.09
CA LEU A 138 39.87 -3.56 -1.32
C LEU A 138 40.90 -2.42 -1.25
N ALA A 139 41.69 -2.39 -0.17
CA ALA A 139 42.85 -1.52 -0.06
C ALA A 139 44.07 -2.38 0.30
N SER A 140 45.12 -2.35 -0.54
CA SER A 140 46.36 -3.07 -0.24
C SER A 140 47.60 -2.40 -0.84
N PRO A 141 48.79 -2.58 -0.23
CA PRO A 141 50.04 -2.09 -0.82
C PRO A 141 50.32 -2.67 -2.21
N TRP A 142 49.90 -3.91 -2.46
CA TRP A 142 50.04 -4.54 -3.78
C TRP A 142 49.20 -3.82 -4.83
N LEU A 143 47.94 -3.49 -4.51
CA LEU A 143 47.03 -2.75 -5.39
C LEU A 143 47.63 -1.39 -5.76
N LYS A 144 48.08 -0.64 -4.75
CA LYS A 144 48.68 0.69 -4.96
C LYS A 144 49.94 0.63 -5.83
N ARG A 145 50.84 -0.32 -5.58
CA ARG A 145 52.07 -0.47 -6.39
C ARG A 145 51.80 -0.90 -7.83
N ARG A 146 50.77 -1.72 -8.07
CA ARG A 146 50.48 -2.27 -9.42
C ARG A 146 49.62 -1.36 -10.27
N THR A 147 48.70 -0.60 -9.66
CA THR A 147 47.67 0.15 -10.39
C THR A 147 47.71 1.65 -10.13
N GLY A 148 48.45 2.11 -9.11
CA GLY A 148 48.39 3.48 -8.63
C GLY A 148 47.22 3.74 -7.66
N LEU A 149 46.19 2.90 -7.64
CA LEU A 149 44.98 3.10 -6.84
C LEU A 149 45.21 2.89 -5.35
N SER A 150 44.74 3.82 -4.53
CA SER A 150 44.74 3.72 -3.06
C SER A 150 43.68 2.74 -2.53
N SER A 151 42.52 2.64 -3.19
CA SER A 151 41.52 1.60 -2.90
C SER A 151 40.51 1.42 -4.04
N ILE A 152 39.89 0.24 -4.08
CA ILE A 152 38.70 -0.04 -4.87
C ILE A 152 37.56 -0.37 -3.90
N GLU A 153 36.39 0.21 -4.09
CA GLU A 153 35.19 -0.11 -3.32
C GLU A 153 34.05 -0.52 -4.26
N LEU A 154 33.47 -1.67 -3.98
CA LEU A 154 32.33 -2.23 -4.67
C LEU A 154 31.12 -2.17 -3.74
N THR A 155 30.02 -1.58 -4.21
CA THR A 155 28.79 -1.48 -3.43
C THR A 155 27.61 -2.01 -4.24
N ALA A 156 26.78 -2.82 -3.59
CA ALA A 156 25.47 -3.23 -4.09
C ALA A 156 24.40 -2.75 -3.10
N THR A 157 23.45 -1.97 -3.58
CA THR A 157 22.37 -1.39 -2.76
C THR A 157 21.02 -1.77 -3.35
N GLY A 158 20.13 -2.29 -2.51
CA GLY A 158 18.70 -2.41 -2.81
C GLY A 158 17.92 -1.31 -2.11
N ARG A 159 16.94 -0.71 -2.79
CA ARG A 159 16.06 0.33 -2.26
C ARG A 159 14.59 -0.04 -2.42
N ASN A 160 13.79 0.33 -1.42
CA ASN A 160 12.36 0.00 -1.31
C ASN A 160 12.09 -1.50 -1.52
N LEU A 161 12.81 -2.35 -0.78
CA LEU A 161 12.87 -3.79 -1.06
C LEU A 161 11.61 -4.54 -0.61
N VAL A 162 11.07 -4.20 0.55
CA VAL A 162 9.91 -4.87 1.15
C VAL A 162 9.04 -3.81 1.83
N LEU A 163 7.73 -3.86 1.59
CA LEU A 163 6.70 -3.05 2.21
C LEU A 163 5.77 -4.00 2.98
N TRP A 164 5.52 -3.67 4.24
CA TRP A 164 4.53 -4.32 5.09
C TRP A 164 3.45 -3.29 5.41
N THR A 165 2.21 -3.58 5.02
CA THR A 165 1.03 -2.73 5.22
C THR A 165 -0.22 -3.60 5.11
N GLU A 166 -1.30 -3.18 5.77
CA GLU A 166 -2.63 -3.75 5.60
C GLU A 166 -3.46 -2.99 4.55
N PHE A 167 -2.96 -1.83 4.10
CA PHE A 167 -3.55 -1.05 3.02
C PHE A 167 -3.65 -1.91 1.76
N GLU A 168 -4.88 -2.08 1.25
CA GLU A 168 -5.15 -2.97 0.12
C GLU A 168 -4.86 -2.30 -1.22
N GLY A 169 -4.85 -0.96 -1.22
CA GLY A 169 -4.45 -0.16 -2.37
C GLY A 169 -2.96 -0.33 -2.74
N ASN A 170 -2.48 0.52 -3.63
CA ASN A 170 -1.18 0.30 -4.28
C ASN A 170 0.04 0.50 -3.35
N ASP A 171 0.26 1.71 -2.86
CA ASP A 171 1.34 2.04 -1.93
C ASP A 171 0.91 3.24 -1.05
N PRO A 172 0.78 3.06 0.28
CA PRO A 172 0.35 4.12 1.19
C PRO A 172 1.40 5.24 1.37
N ASP A 173 2.65 5.03 0.94
CA ASP A 173 3.73 6.05 0.94
C ASP A 173 3.79 6.80 -0.39
N THR A 174 2.63 7.19 -0.93
CA THR A 174 2.52 8.01 -2.14
C THR A 174 1.72 9.27 -1.85
N ASN A 175 1.99 10.33 -2.61
CA ASN A 175 1.24 11.57 -2.48
C ASN A 175 0.75 12.05 -3.86
N LEU A 176 -0.57 11.98 -4.07
CA LEU A 176 -1.23 12.48 -5.26
C LEU A 176 -1.05 13.99 -5.47
N SER A 177 -0.97 14.76 -4.37
CA SER A 177 -0.85 16.23 -4.41
C SER A 177 0.59 16.72 -4.64
N GLY A 178 1.54 15.82 -4.90
CA GLY A 178 2.95 16.16 -5.13
C GLY A 178 3.66 16.71 -3.89
N ILE A 179 4.42 17.79 -4.04
CA ILE A 179 5.19 18.42 -2.94
C ILE A 179 4.26 19.35 -2.15
N SER A 180 3.27 18.77 -1.49
CA SER A 180 2.32 19.46 -0.61
C SER A 180 2.20 18.74 0.72
N VAL A 181 1.68 19.44 1.73
CA VAL A 181 1.27 18.84 3.01
C VAL A 181 -0.06 18.10 2.89
N ALA A 182 -0.84 18.35 1.83
CA ALA A 182 -2.02 17.56 1.50
C ALA A 182 -1.58 16.13 1.17
N ARG A 183 -2.12 15.16 1.91
CA ARG A 183 -1.90 13.71 1.79
C ARG A 183 -3.20 12.98 2.15
N GLY A 184 -3.18 11.66 2.14
CA GLY A 184 -4.33 10.84 2.55
C GLY A 184 -5.20 10.36 1.41
N ILE A 185 -4.79 10.60 0.16
CA ILE A 185 -5.55 10.17 -1.02
C ILE A 185 -4.64 9.32 -1.91
N GLU A 186 -5.06 8.07 -2.11
CA GLU A 186 -4.57 7.19 -3.14
C GLU A 186 -5.58 7.14 -4.28
N TYR A 187 -5.21 7.69 -5.44
CA TYR A 187 -6.06 7.71 -6.62
C TYR A 187 -5.22 7.63 -7.90
N PHE A 188 -4.94 6.40 -8.30
CA PHE A 188 -4.12 6.01 -9.45
C PHE A 188 -2.71 6.58 -9.36
N ASN A 189 -2.21 6.65 -8.12
CA ASN A 189 -0.87 7.08 -7.82
C ASN A 189 0.09 6.05 -8.41
N ASN A 190 1.17 6.50 -9.06
CA ASN A 190 2.21 5.57 -9.46
C ASN A 190 2.85 4.95 -8.20
N PRO A 191 3.04 3.62 -8.15
CA PRO A 191 3.66 2.97 -7.02
C PRO A 191 5.09 3.45 -6.80
N GLY A 192 5.56 3.31 -5.55
CA GLY A 192 6.97 3.37 -5.25
C GLY A 192 7.77 2.35 -6.07
N THR A 193 8.98 2.72 -6.50
CA THR A 193 9.84 1.82 -7.27
C THR A 193 10.79 1.02 -6.38
N LYS A 194 10.90 -0.28 -6.63
CA LYS A 194 11.97 -1.14 -6.09
C LYS A 194 13.17 -1.08 -7.02
N SER A 195 14.34 -0.74 -6.49
CA SER A 195 15.55 -0.55 -7.32
C SER A 195 16.78 -1.24 -6.75
N TYR A 196 17.70 -1.60 -7.65
CA TYR A 196 18.99 -2.19 -7.33
C TYR A 196 20.08 -1.35 -8.00
N VAL A 197 21.06 -0.92 -7.21
CA VAL A 197 22.13 -0.02 -7.63
C VAL A 197 23.47 -0.70 -7.35
N PHE A 198 24.32 -0.74 -8.37
CA PHE A 198 25.70 -1.19 -8.25
C PHE A 198 26.64 0.00 -8.45
N SER A 199 27.68 0.09 -7.63
CA SER A 199 28.64 1.19 -7.68
C SER A 199 30.07 0.69 -7.54
N LEU A 200 30.96 1.27 -8.33
CA LEU A 200 32.40 1.07 -8.28
C LEU A 200 33.07 2.41 -8.00
N LEU A 201 33.77 2.51 -6.88
CA LEU A 201 34.54 3.69 -6.52
C LEU A 201 36.04 3.38 -6.58
N LEU A 202 36.77 4.18 -7.36
CA LEU A 202 38.22 4.09 -7.51
C LEU A 202 38.86 5.31 -6.86
N ASN A 203 39.69 5.07 -5.84
CA ASN A 203 40.48 6.13 -5.20
C ASN A 203 41.92 6.05 -5.70
N PHE A 204 42.47 7.18 -6.13
CA PHE A 204 43.85 7.32 -6.61
C PHE A 204 44.84 7.64 -5.48
#